data_AF-A0AAD7DNT4-F1
#
_entry.id   AF-A0AAD7DNT4-F1
#
_cell.length_a   1.000
_cell.length_b   1.000
_cell.length_c   1.000
_cell.angle_alpha   90.00
_cell.angle_beta   90.00
_cell.angle_gamma   90.00
#
_symmetry.space_group_name_H-M   'P 1'
#
loop_
_entity.id
_entity.type
_entity.pdbx_description
1 polymer ?
#
loop_
_entity_poly.entity_id
_entity_poly.type
_entity_poly.pdbx_seq_one_letter_code
_entity_poly.pdbx_strand_id
1 'polypeptide(L)'
;MDVIWPDPPLAFTSRASSSHLPTHLPVKPAVQSWLSREGIEVAYIAWPFPPPSPILAKTMYNLTENPARQQTMGHVNMMADTVIVNASPEDLRAILRSMLASKTPGLASAFLMSTRARAYQRSGAGDGILYPFSESGAVAPRVLESLTRARLLYGSGLGFASLAPLAAIVRSTIGHRWPAESEEAYILVVIDADIAQALQSCKDELLGSPQSDYSAARKVLGELVAALEASRLDVDKWGGEFPFERGMCSVLDFKL
;
A
#
# COMPACT_ATOMS: atom_id res chain seq x y z
N MET A 1 35.15 -48.89 -6.89
CA MET A 1 34.09 -49.84 -6.49
C MET A 1 32.79 -49.12 -6.70
N ASP A 2 32.27 -49.27 -7.91
CA ASP A 2 30.90 -48.92 -8.30
C ASP A 2 29.90 -49.75 -7.49
N VAL A 3 28.66 -49.27 -7.38
CA VAL A 3 27.42 -49.98 -7.76
C VAL A 3 26.22 -49.36 -7.00
N ILE A 4 25.36 -48.56 -7.63
CA ILE A 4 24.14 -48.86 -8.42
C ILE A 4 22.91 -48.37 -7.64
N TRP A 5 22.21 -47.40 -8.24
CA TRP A 5 20.82 -47.02 -7.96
C TRP A 5 19.85 -48.03 -8.58
N PRO A 6 18.66 -48.24 -8.01
CA PRO A 6 17.52 -48.72 -8.78
C PRO A 6 16.44 -47.64 -8.92
N ASP A 7 16.06 -47.35 -10.18
CA ASP A 7 14.76 -46.81 -10.60
C ASP A 7 14.06 -47.91 -11.44
N PRO A 8 12.77 -47.79 -11.82
CA PRO A 8 11.54 -47.71 -11.04
C PRO A 8 10.55 -48.81 -11.54
N PRO A 9 9.23 -48.71 -11.31
CA PRO A 9 8.31 -49.11 -12.38
C PRO A 9 7.29 -48.04 -12.77
N LEU A 10 7.18 -47.84 -14.09
CA LEU A 10 6.07 -47.22 -14.84
C LEU A 10 4.85 -48.18 -14.79
N ALA A 11 3.57 -47.84 -14.97
CA ALA A 11 2.93 -46.72 -15.65
C ALA A 11 1.41 -46.60 -15.32
N PHE A 12 0.85 -45.42 -15.62
CA PHE A 12 -0.45 -45.15 -16.28
C PHE A 12 -1.81 -45.45 -15.57
N THR A 13 -2.53 -44.41 -15.11
CA THR A 13 -3.65 -43.73 -15.83
C THR A 13 -4.57 -42.88 -14.92
N SER A 14 -5.03 -41.76 -15.48
CA SER A 14 -6.38 -41.17 -15.37
C SER A 14 -6.87 -40.47 -14.09
N ARG A 15 -6.85 -39.12 -14.16
CA ARG A 15 -7.98 -38.17 -14.06
C ARG A 15 -8.80 -38.04 -12.74
N ALA A 16 -8.85 -36.78 -12.30
CA ALA A 16 -9.95 -36.01 -11.69
C ALA A 16 -10.19 -36.05 -10.16
N SER A 17 -10.00 -34.86 -9.57
CA SER A 17 -10.89 -34.16 -8.64
C SER A 17 -11.10 -34.72 -7.22
N SER A 18 -10.56 -34.01 -6.22
CA SER A 18 -11.37 -33.17 -5.31
C SER A 18 -10.51 -32.60 -4.18
N SER A 19 -10.74 -31.32 -3.91
CA SER A 19 -10.20 -30.46 -2.87
C SER A 19 -10.49 -30.92 -1.43
N HIS A 20 -9.47 -30.91 -0.55
CA HIS A 20 -9.62 -30.59 0.88
C HIS A 20 -8.31 -29.99 1.42
N LEU A 21 -8.38 -28.71 1.82
CA LEU A 21 -7.35 -28.00 2.59
C LEU A 21 -7.56 -28.27 4.09
N PRO A 22 -6.50 -28.46 4.91
CA PRO A 22 -6.62 -28.53 6.35
C PRO A 22 -6.62 -27.12 6.99
N THR A 23 -7.60 -26.94 7.86
CA THR A 23 -7.87 -25.80 8.74
C THR A 23 -6.91 -25.69 9.93
N HIS A 24 -6.55 -24.43 10.24
CA HIS A 24 -6.17 -23.85 11.53
C HIS A 24 -4.89 -24.32 12.24
N LEU A 25 -3.87 -23.46 12.21
CA LEU A 25 -2.88 -23.30 13.28
C LEU A 25 -3.33 -22.19 14.25
N PRO A 26 -3.11 -22.32 15.57
CA PRO A 26 -3.63 -21.36 16.55
C PRO A 26 -2.80 -20.07 16.58
N VAL A 27 -3.48 -18.93 16.43
CA VAL A 27 -2.91 -17.59 16.62
C VAL A 27 -2.83 -17.29 18.12
N LYS A 28 -1.69 -16.74 18.58
CA LYS A 28 -1.47 -16.39 19.99
C LYS A 28 -2.53 -15.39 20.51
N PRO A 29 -2.91 -15.45 21.81
CA PRO A 29 -4.03 -14.70 22.39
C PRO A 29 -3.97 -13.16 22.26
N ALA A 30 -2.79 -12.60 22.04
CA ALA A 30 -2.59 -11.14 21.93
C ALA A 30 -3.22 -10.53 20.66
N VAL A 31 -3.25 -11.29 19.55
CA VAL A 31 -3.79 -10.80 18.25
C VAL A 31 -5.33 -10.81 18.25
N GLN A 32 -5.93 -11.73 19.01
CA GLN A 32 -7.38 -11.86 19.12
C GLN A 32 -8.01 -10.70 19.91
N SER A 33 -7.25 -10.08 20.82
CA SER A 33 -7.74 -8.92 21.59
C SER A 33 -7.79 -7.62 20.78
N TRP A 34 -6.99 -7.51 19.72
CA TRP A 34 -7.03 -6.36 18.79
C TRP A 34 -8.15 -6.52 17.75
N LEU A 35 -8.32 -7.70 17.16
CA LEU A 35 -9.35 -7.96 16.14
C LEU A 35 -10.79 -7.88 16.68
N SER A 36 -11.03 -8.30 17.93
CA SER A 36 -12.37 -8.22 18.55
C SER A 36 -12.81 -6.81 18.97
N ARG A 37 -11.92 -5.80 18.93
CA ARG A 37 -12.28 -4.40 19.24
C ARG A 37 -12.77 -3.60 18.02
N GLU A 38 -12.53 -4.07 16.79
CA GLU A 38 -12.82 -3.29 15.58
C GLU A 38 -13.95 -3.86 14.70
N GLY A 39 -14.48 -5.07 14.96
CA GLY A 39 -15.69 -5.56 14.29
C GLY A 39 -15.64 -5.58 12.76
N ILE A 40 -14.46 -5.79 12.15
CA ILE A 40 -14.27 -5.73 10.70
C ILE A 40 -14.44 -7.13 10.09
N GLU A 41 -15.62 -7.41 9.55
CA GLU A 41 -15.78 -8.41 8.49
C GLU A 41 -15.39 -7.79 7.14
N VAL A 42 -14.41 -8.39 6.47
CA VAL A 42 -13.97 -7.95 5.13
C VAL A 42 -14.85 -8.61 4.07
N ALA A 43 -15.79 -7.85 3.51
CA ALA A 43 -16.56 -8.25 2.34
C ALA A 43 -15.88 -7.76 1.04
N TYR A 44 -15.50 -8.69 0.16
CA TYR A 44 -15.05 -8.42 -1.20
C TYR A 44 -16.21 -7.85 -2.05
N ILE A 45 -16.03 -6.68 -2.68
CA ILE A 45 -16.94 -6.16 -3.70
C ILE A 45 -16.14 -5.91 -4.99
N ALA A 46 -16.42 -6.71 -6.02
CA ALA A 46 -15.92 -6.52 -7.38
C ALA A 46 -16.62 -5.34 -8.08
N TRP A 47 -15.86 -4.50 -8.78
CA TRP A 47 -16.34 -3.32 -9.51
C TRP A 47 -16.57 -3.65 -11.00
N PRO A 48 -17.75 -3.36 -11.60
CA PRO A 48 -17.92 -3.48 -13.05
C PRO A 48 -18.27 -2.15 -13.70
N PHE A 49 -17.42 -1.56 -14.56
CA PHE A 49 -17.84 -0.73 -15.71
C PHE A 49 -16.67 -0.51 -16.69
N PRO A 50 -16.87 -0.67 -18.02
CA PRO A 50 -15.85 -0.33 -19.02
C PRO A 50 -15.88 1.17 -19.39
N PRO A 51 -14.76 1.75 -19.88
CA PRO A 51 -14.72 3.15 -20.31
C PRO A 51 -15.47 3.39 -21.65
N PRO A 52 -16.02 4.60 -21.88
CA PRO A 52 -16.77 4.90 -23.10
C PRO A 52 -15.86 5.06 -24.32
N SER A 53 -16.37 4.65 -25.49
CA SER A 53 -15.62 4.65 -26.76
C SER A 53 -15.38 6.05 -27.35
N PRO A 54 -14.34 6.24 -28.18
CA PRO A 54 -13.88 7.56 -28.66
C PRO A 54 -14.88 8.31 -29.56
N ILE A 55 -15.91 7.64 -30.06
CA ILE A 55 -16.89 8.21 -31.00
C ILE A 55 -17.95 9.05 -30.26
N LEU A 56 -18.18 8.80 -28.96
CA LEU A 56 -19.03 9.64 -28.11
C LEU A 56 -18.34 10.94 -27.67
N ALA A 57 -17.00 10.96 -27.60
CA ALA A 57 -16.25 12.17 -27.24
C ALA A 57 -16.43 13.28 -28.30
N LYS A 58 -16.43 12.93 -29.58
CA LYS A 58 -16.51 13.92 -30.68
C LYS A 58 -17.87 14.62 -30.80
N THR A 59 -18.94 14.00 -30.31
CA THR A 59 -20.29 14.62 -30.31
C THR A 59 -20.48 15.55 -29.09
N MET A 60 -19.72 15.37 -28.00
CA MET A 60 -19.80 16.26 -26.83
C MET A 60 -19.00 17.56 -26.99
N TYR A 61 -18.07 17.65 -27.96
CA TYR A 61 -17.18 18.82 -28.10
C TYR A 61 -17.66 19.91 -29.08
N ASN A 62 -18.78 19.74 -29.79
CA ASN A 62 -19.33 20.75 -30.72
C ASN A 62 -20.65 21.40 -30.24
N LEU A 63 -20.94 21.36 -28.94
CA LEU A 63 -22.00 22.17 -28.32
C LEU A 63 -21.38 23.08 -27.25
N THR A 64 -20.53 24.01 -27.68
CA THR A 64 -20.01 25.09 -26.83
C THR A 64 -20.38 26.44 -27.40
N GLU A 65 -21.64 26.83 -27.21
CA GLU A 65 -22.00 28.20 -26.87
C GLU A 65 -23.14 28.15 -25.85
N ASN A 66 -22.81 27.76 -24.63
CA ASN A 66 -23.64 28.08 -23.47
C ASN A 66 -22.73 28.60 -22.36
N PRO A 67 -22.77 29.90 -22.03
CA PRO A 67 -21.90 30.51 -21.02
C PRO A 67 -22.20 30.06 -19.58
N ALA A 68 -23.12 29.11 -19.36
CA ALA A 68 -23.52 28.62 -18.05
C ALA A 68 -22.73 27.40 -17.51
N ARG A 69 -21.47 27.22 -17.92
CA ARG A 69 -20.54 26.29 -17.24
C ARG A 69 -19.31 27.01 -16.73
N GLN A 70 -19.53 28.11 -16.01
CA GLN A 70 -18.59 28.46 -14.95
C GLN A 70 -18.51 27.25 -14.02
N GLN A 71 -17.30 26.69 -13.89
CA GLN A 71 -16.97 25.69 -12.89
C GLN A 71 -17.39 26.23 -11.53
N THR A 72 -18.55 25.80 -11.06
CA THR A 72 -18.94 25.97 -9.66
C THR A 72 -18.12 24.96 -8.91
N MET A 73 -16.94 25.37 -8.43
CA MET A 73 -16.42 24.78 -7.21
C MET A 73 -17.55 24.95 -6.20
N GLY A 74 -18.26 23.86 -5.91
CA GLY A 74 -19.37 23.91 -4.96
C GLY A 74 -18.81 24.44 -3.65
N HIS A 75 -19.22 25.65 -3.26
CA HIS A 75 -18.83 26.20 -1.97
C HIS A 75 -19.24 25.18 -0.91
N VAL A 76 -18.29 24.82 -0.05
CA VAL A 76 -18.64 24.05 1.14
C VAL A 76 -19.63 24.90 1.92
N ASN A 77 -20.79 24.33 2.24
CA ASN A 77 -21.82 25.03 3.01
C ASN A 77 -21.20 25.54 4.31
N MET A 78 -21.48 26.79 4.69
CA MET A 78 -20.95 27.42 5.91
C MET A 78 -21.16 26.56 7.17
N MET A 79 -22.26 25.82 7.28
CA MET A 79 -22.49 24.89 8.39
C MET A 79 -21.48 23.74 8.38
N ALA A 80 -21.22 23.16 7.22
CA ALA A 80 -20.22 22.09 7.07
C ALA A 80 -18.80 22.62 7.31
N ASP A 81 -18.48 23.81 6.81
CA ASP A 81 -17.19 24.46 7.04
C ASP A 81 -16.94 24.74 8.52
N THR A 82 -17.96 25.23 9.23
CA THR A 82 -17.90 25.45 10.68
C THR A 82 -17.62 24.15 11.44
N VAL A 83 -18.24 23.03 11.04
CA VAL A 83 -17.94 21.72 11.62
C VAL A 83 -16.51 21.31 11.32
N ILE A 84 -16.03 21.45 10.07
CA ILE A 84 -14.66 21.08 9.69
C ILE A 84 -13.61 21.85 10.49
N VAL A 85 -13.84 23.15 10.72
CA VAL A 85 -12.90 24.02 11.44
C VAL A 85 -12.85 23.73 12.94
N ASN A 86 -13.97 23.31 13.54
CA ASN A 86 -14.10 23.19 15.00
C ASN A 86 -14.12 21.76 15.53
N ALA A 87 -14.34 20.75 14.68
CA ALA A 87 -14.34 19.36 15.09
C ALA A 87 -12.91 18.87 15.40
N SER A 88 -12.79 18.01 16.43
CA SER A 88 -11.51 17.36 16.70
C SER A 88 -11.13 16.40 15.56
N PRO A 89 -9.84 16.07 15.39
CA PRO A 89 -9.43 15.05 14.43
C PRO A 89 -10.11 13.69 14.67
N GLU A 90 -10.39 13.35 15.92
CA GLU A 90 -11.10 12.13 16.32
C GLU A 90 -12.55 12.16 15.85
N ASP A 91 -13.26 13.27 16.05
CA ASP A 91 -14.63 13.46 15.60
C ASP A 91 -14.72 13.43 14.06
N LEU A 92 -13.81 14.12 13.36
CA LEU A 92 -13.76 14.10 11.90
C LEU A 92 -13.57 12.68 11.37
N ARG A 93 -12.70 11.88 11.99
CA ARG A 93 -12.51 10.47 11.61
C ARG A 93 -13.77 9.64 11.88
N ALA A 94 -14.45 9.85 13.01
CA ALA A 94 -15.68 9.13 13.35
C ALA A 94 -16.82 9.47 12.37
N ILE A 95 -16.99 10.74 12.03
CA ILE A 95 -17.95 11.23 11.04
C ILE A 95 -17.64 10.63 9.67
N LEU A 96 -16.39 10.72 9.19
CA LEU A 96 -16.00 10.17 7.89
C LEU A 96 -16.19 8.65 7.81
N ARG A 97 -15.87 7.89 8.87
CA ARG A 97 -16.13 6.45 8.92
C ARG A 97 -17.62 6.14 8.85
N SER A 98 -18.44 6.88 9.59
CA SER A 98 -19.91 6.71 9.57
C SER A 98 -20.49 7.01 8.19
N MET A 99 -20.00 8.07 7.54
CA MET A 99 -20.35 8.42 6.17
C MET A 99 -19.95 7.32 5.18
N LEU A 100 -18.72 6.80 5.25
CA LEU A 100 -18.27 5.72 4.37
C LEU A 100 -19.03 4.41 4.63
N ALA A 101 -19.41 4.15 5.88
CA ALA A 101 -20.18 2.98 6.28
C ALA A 101 -21.66 3.03 5.88
N SER A 102 -22.23 4.21 5.59
CA SER A 102 -23.63 4.34 5.15
C SER A 102 -23.91 3.74 3.77
N LYS A 103 -22.87 3.29 3.06
CA LYS A 103 -22.93 2.71 1.70
C LYS A 103 -23.63 3.62 0.70
N THR A 104 -23.59 4.93 0.91
CA THR A 104 -24.09 5.91 -0.06
C THR A 104 -23.35 5.71 -1.39
N PRO A 105 -24.06 5.43 -2.51
CA PRO A 105 -23.42 5.18 -3.79
C PRO A 105 -22.49 6.31 -4.20
N GLY A 106 -21.29 5.98 -4.67
CA GLY A 106 -20.30 6.95 -5.15
C GLY A 106 -19.51 7.71 -4.08
N LEU A 107 -19.94 7.71 -2.82
CA LEU A 107 -19.27 8.47 -1.76
C LEU A 107 -17.82 8.01 -1.52
N ALA A 108 -17.60 6.70 -1.39
CA ALA A 108 -16.26 6.15 -1.21
C ALA A 108 -15.33 6.46 -2.40
N SER A 109 -15.87 6.39 -3.63
CA SER A 109 -15.11 6.74 -4.85
C SER A 109 -14.76 8.23 -4.88
N ALA A 110 -15.72 9.11 -4.57
CA ALA A 110 -15.49 10.56 -4.53
C ALA A 110 -14.48 10.96 -3.45
N PHE A 111 -14.55 10.32 -2.28
CA PHE A 111 -13.58 10.48 -1.20
C PHE A 111 -12.18 10.08 -1.67
N LEU A 112 -12.02 8.87 -2.23
CA LEU A 112 -10.72 8.40 -2.71
C LEU A 112 -10.18 9.27 -3.87
N MET A 113 -11.02 9.71 -4.80
CA MET A 113 -10.61 10.63 -5.87
C MET A 113 -10.07 11.96 -5.32
N SER A 114 -10.77 12.53 -4.32
CA SER A 114 -10.34 13.76 -3.67
C SER A 114 -9.04 13.57 -2.88
N THR A 115 -8.92 12.43 -2.18
CA THR A 115 -7.69 12.06 -1.47
C THR A 115 -6.51 11.91 -2.43
N ARG A 116 -6.68 11.24 -3.57
CA ARG A 116 -5.64 11.12 -4.61
C ARG A 116 -5.21 12.48 -5.14
N ALA A 117 -6.17 13.33 -5.50
CA ALA A 117 -5.88 14.68 -6.00
C ALA A 117 -5.06 15.48 -4.97
N ARG A 118 -5.42 15.41 -3.69
CA ARG A 118 -4.67 16.05 -2.61
C ARG A 118 -3.29 15.43 -2.39
N ALA A 119 -3.17 14.11 -2.47
CA ALA A 119 -1.90 13.40 -2.31
C ALA A 119 -0.89 13.80 -3.40
N TYR A 120 -1.34 13.96 -4.65
CA TYR A 120 -0.51 14.47 -5.75
C TYR A 120 -0.09 15.93 -5.56
N GLN A 121 -1.02 16.79 -5.10
CA GLN A 121 -0.71 18.21 -4.84
C GLN A 121 0.31 18.39 -3.71
N ARG A 122 0.32 17.48 -2.72
CA ARG A 122 1.28 17.48 -1.62
C ARG A 122 2.65 16.94 -2.06
N SER A 123 3.07 17.19 -3.30
CA SER A 123 4.42 16.89 -3.79
C SER A 123 5.41 17.88 -3.19
N GLY A 124 6.16 17.46 -2.18
CA GLY A 124 7.06 18.35 -1.44
C GLY A 124 7.49 17.79 -0.09
N ALA A 125 8.38 16.79 -0.12
CA ALA A 125 9.35 16.42 0.90
C ALA A 125 9.85 15.01 0.51
N GLY A 126 11.08 14.78 0.05
CA GLY A 126 12.22 15.61 -0.28
C GLY A 126 13.37 14.64 -0.58
N ASP A 127 14.19 14.89 -1.60
CA ASP A 127 15.38 14.07 -1.95
C ASP A 127 16.53 14.22 -0.93
N GLY A 128 16.23 14.60 0.30
CA GLY A 128 17.21 14.74 1.37
C GLY A 128 17.61 13.38 1.93
N ILE A 129 18.86 13.26 2.36
CA ILE A 129 19.34 12.09 3.10
C ILE A 129 18.42 11.90 4.32
N LEU A 130 17.71 10.78 4.34
CA LEU A 130 16.98 10.36 5.52
C LEU A 130 17.98 9.69 6.46
N TYR A 131 18.00 10.12 7.71
CA TYR A 131 18.58 9.35 8.80
C TYR A 131 17.42 8.72 9.56
N PRO A 132 17.38 7.40 9.76
CA PRO A 132 16.18 6.73 10.25
C PRO A 132 15.92 7.04 11.72
N PHE A 133 16.98 7.22 12.49
CA PHE A 133 16.95 7.41 13.93
C PHE A 133 17.83 8.60 14.34
N SER A 134 17.44 9.27 15.42
CA SER A 134 18.26 10.25 16.12
C SER A 134 19.37 9.56 16.92
N GLU A 135 20.31 10.34 17.46
CA GLU A 135 21.33 9.84 18.40
C GLU A 135 20.72 9.20 19.66
N SER A 136 19.48 9.54 19.99
CA SER A 136 18.73 8.97 21.12
C SER A 136 17.95 7.69 20.76
N GLY A 137 18.09 7.17 19.54
CA GLY A 137 17.34 6.01 19.07
C GLY A 137 15.88 6.29 18.67
N ALA A 138 15.43 7.55 18.71
CA ALA A 138 14.08 7.91 18.34
C ALA A 138 13.94 8.04 16.81
N VAL A 139 12.78 7.68 16.26
CA VAL A 139 12.52 7.84 14.81
C VAL A 139 12.65 9.29 14.42
N ALA A 140 13.44 9.57 13.39
CA ALA A 140 13.57 10.94 12.89
C ALA A 140 12.21 11.46 12.38
N PRO A 141 11.83 12.71 12.67
CA PRO A 141 10.55 13.27 12.22
C PRO A 141 10.32 13.14 10.70
N ARG A 142 11.38 13.25 9.90
CA ARG A 142 11.33 13.08 8.44
C ARG A 142 10.94 11.66 7.99
N VAL A 143 11.29 10.63 8.77
CA VAL A 143 10.83 9.26 8.52
C VAL A 143 9.35 9.13 8.83
N LEU A 144 8.88 9.72 9.93
CA LEU A 144 7.45 9.71 10.27
C LEU A 144 6.60 10.44 9.21
N GLU A 145 7.10 11.56 8.67
CA GLU A 145 6.48 12.27 7.55
C GLU A 145 6.44 11.42 6.28
N SER A 146 7.54 10.73 5.96
CA SER A 146 7.66 9.85 4.79
C SER A 146 6.74 8.63 4.92
N LEU A 147 6.64 8.04 6.11
CA LEU A 147 5.68 6.96 6.40
C LEU A 147 4.26 7.47 6.26
N THR A 148 3.90 8.59 6.89
CA THR A 148 2.56 9.17 6.78
C THR A 148 2.18 9.42 5.32
N ARG A 149 3.14 9.89 4.50
CA ARG A 149 2.96 10.06 3.06
C ARG A 149 2.74 8.72 2.35
N ALA A 150 3.58 7.71 2.61
CA ALA A 150 3.43 6.38 2.03
C ALA A 150 2.05 5.78 2.35
N ARG A 151 1.62 5.85 3.62
CA ARG A 151 0.31 5.37 4.08
C ARG A 151 -0.86 6.09 3.42
N LEU A 152 -0.75 7.41 3.24
CA LEU A 152 -1.75 8.18 2.50
C LEU A 152 -1.83 7.73 1.03
N LEU A 153 -0.68 7.50 0.39
CA LEU A 153 -0.61 7.09 -1.01
C LEU A 153 -1.21 5.69 -1.21
N TYR A 154 -0.70 4.66 -0.53
CA TYR A 154 -1.22 3.31 -0.71
C TYR A 154 -2.67 3.17 -0.21
N GLY A 155 -3.05 3.90 0.85
CA GLY A 155 -4.42 3.93 1.35
C GLY A 155 -5.40 4.63 0.41
N SER A 156 -4.90 5.48 -0.49
CA SER A 156 -5.70 6.09 -1.55
C SER A 156 -5.75 5.26 -2.84
N GLY A 157 -5.09 4.09 -2.89
CA GLY A 157 -4.94 3.27 -4.09
C GLY A 157 -3.93 3.83 -5.09
N LEU A 158 -2.92 4.56 -4.61
CA LEU A 158 -1.72 4.95 -5.37
C LEU A 158 -0.53 4.13 -4.87
N GLY A 159 -0.62 2.82 -5.07
CA GLY A 159 0.34 1.84 -4.58
C GLY A 159 1.74 2.12 -5.10
N PHE A 160 1.92 2.27 -6.42
CA PHE A 160 3.26 2.48 -6.99
C PHE A 160 3.90 3.79 -6.52
N ALA A 161 3.10 4.85 -6.38
CA ALA A 161 3.59 6.14 -5.87
C ALA A 161 4.08 6.05 -4.41
N SER A 162 3.54 5.11 -3.62
CA SER A 162 3.92 4.89 -2.22
C SER A 162 5.26 4.16 -2.04
N LEU A 163 5.75 3.46 -3.07
CA LEU A 163 6.97 2.65 -2.98
C LEU A 163 8.24 3.53 -2.89
N ALA A 164 8.26 4.69 -3.54
CA ALA A 164 9.42 5.59 -3.51
C ALA A 164 9.80 6.08 -2.10
N PRO A 165 8.88 6.63 -1.26
CA PRO A 165 9.21 7.00 0.11
C PRO A 165 9.59 5.79 0.97
N LEU A 166 8.99 4.62 0.77
CA LEU A 166 9.36 3.40 1.48
C LEU A 166 10.78 2.93 1.12
N ALA A 167 11.14 2.95 -0.16
CA ALA A 167 12.49 2.63 -0.61
C ALA A 167 13.53 3.61 -0.05
N ALA A 168 13.19 4.89 0.09
CA ALA A 168 14.07 5.87 0.74
C ALA A 168 14.30 5.57 2.22
N ILE A 169 13.27 5.11 2.94
CA ILE A 169 13.38 4.68 4.34
C ILE A 169 14.21 3.39 4.45
N VAL A 170 14.00 2.41 3.58
CA VAL A 170 14.83 1.17 3.58
C VAL A 170 16.29 1.51 3.27
N ARG A 171 16.56 2.41 2.32
CA ARG A 171 17.93 2.84 2.03
C ARG A 171 18.60 3.53 3.22
N SER A 172 17.85 4.25 4.04
CA SER A 172 18.43 4.96 5.18
C SER A 172 18.87 4.03 6.31
N THR A 173 18.45 2.77 6.31
CA THR A 173 18.93 1.77 7.29
C THR A 173 20.29 1.20 6.94
N ILE A 174 20.80 1.42 5.72
CA ILE A 174 22.10 0.90 5.29
C ILE A 174 23.22 1.60 6.08
N GLY A 175 24.09 0.80 6.71
CA GLY A 175 25.16 1.27 7.58
C GLY A 175 24.70 1.61 9.01
N HIS A 176 23.40 1.45 9.30
CA HIS A 176 22.85 1.59 10.64
C HIS A 176 22.70 0.22 11.29
N ARG A 177 22.99 0.13 12.59
CA ARG A 177 22.88 -1.10 13.38
C ARG A 177 21.89 -0.89 14.51
N TRP A 178 20.95 -1.81 14.66
CA TRP A 178 19.92 -1.78 15.69
C TRP A 178 20.01 -3.04 16.56
N PRO A 179 19.83 -2.94 17.89
CA PRO A 179 19.66 -4.12 18.74
C PRO A 179 18.32 -4.83 18.45
N ALA A 180 18.28 -6.17 18.56
CA ALA A 180 17.08 -6.95 18.22
C ALA A 180 15.84 -6.62 19.08
N GLU A 181 16.03 -6.21 20.33
CA GLU A 181 14.96 -5.89 21.28
C GLU A 181 14.80 -4.38 21.51
N SER A 182 15.19 -3.56 20.54
CA SER A 182 15.10 -2.10 20.65
C SER A 182 13.82 -1.54 20.01
N GLU A 183 13.47 -0.30 20.37
CA GLU A 183 12.37 0.43 19.74
C GLU A 183 12.61 0.59 18.23
N GLU A 184 13.86 0.78 17.81
CA GLU A 184 14.27 0.85 16.42
C GLU A 184 13.92 -0.44 15.67
N ALA A 185 14.25 -1.61 16.21
CA ALA A 185 13.88 -2.90 15.62
C ALA A 185 12.36 -3.04 15.50
N TYR A 186 11.61 -2.64 16.53
CA TYR A 186 10.14 -2.65 16.49
C TYR A 186 9.56 -1.75 15.39
N ILE A 187 10.11 -0.54 15.23
CA ILE A 187 9.69 0.38 14.18
C ILE A 187 10.02 -0.17 12.79
N LEU A 188 11.15 -0.85 12.61
CA LEU A 188 11.50 -1.47 11.33
C LEU A 188 10.52 -2.59 10.95
N VAL A 189 10.01 -3.35 11.92
CA VAL A 189 8.92 -4.32 11.69
C VAL A 189 7.61 -3.65 11.29
N VAL A 190 7.31 -2.46 11.83
CA VAL A 190 6.14 -1.66 11.39
C VAL A 190 6.32 -1.19 9.94
N ILE A 191 7.54 -0.76 9.57
CA ILE A 191 7.87 -0.37 8.19
C ILE A 191 7.75 -1.56 7.24
N ASP A 192 8.20 -2.74 7.64
CA ASP A 192 8.03 -3.99 6.88
C ASP A 192 6.55 -4.28 6.58
N ALA A 193 5.68 -4.11 7.57
CA ALA A 193 4.24 -4.24 7.39
C ALA A 193 3.68 -3.21 6.39
N ASP A 194 4.15 -1.95 6.44
CA ASP A 194 3.75 -0.92 5.47
C ASP A 194 4.20 -1.26 4.04
N ILE A 195 5.38 -1.87 3.86
CA ILE A 195 5.86 -2.33 2.55
C ILE A 195 4.92 -3.40 1.98
N ALA A 196 4.53 -4.39 2.78
CA ALA A 196 3.59 -5.42 2.35
C ALA A 196 2.22 -4.83 1.96
N GLN A 197 1.72 -3.84 2.73
CA GLN A 197 0.47 -3.15 2.41
C GLN A 197 0.57 -2.31 1.13
N ALA A 198 1.70 -1.62 0.91
CA ALA A 198 1.96 -0.86 -0.30
C ALA A 198 1.99 -1.75 -1.54
N LEU A 199 2.63 -2.93 -1.45
CA LEU A 199 2.65 -3.91 -2.54
C LEU A 199 1.27 -4.50 -2.80
N GLN A 200 0.47 -4.75 -1.75
CA GLN A 200 -0.93 -5.15 -1.97
C GLN A 200 -1.72 -4.06 -2.71
N SER A 201 -1.56 -2.80 -2.33
CA SER A 201 -2.18 -1.65 -3.03
C SER A 201 -1.72 -1.55 -4.49
N CYS A 202 -0.45 -1.88 -4.80
CA CYS A 202 0.02 -1.96 -6.19
C CYS A 202 -0.73 -3.03 -6.99
N LYS A 203 -1.00 -4.20 -6.40
CA LYS A 203 -1.78 -5.26 -7.07
C LYS A 203 -3.21 -4.78 -7.36
N ASP A 204 -3.83 -4.09 -6.40
CA ASP A 204 -5.18 -3.56 -6.57
C ASP A 204 -5.22 -2.44 -7.63
N GLU A 205 -4.19 -1.59 -7.68
CA GLU A 205 -4.02 -0.55 -8.71
C GLU A 205 -3.89 -1.14 -10.13
N LEU A 206 -3.14 -2.25 -10.28
CA LEU A 206 -3.04 -2.99 -11.54
C LEU A 206 -4.38 -3.57 -11.99
N LEU A 207 -5.14 -4.17 -11.06
CA LEU A 207 -6.46 -4.74 -11.34
C LEU A 207 -7.48 -3.65 -11.71
N GLY A 208 -7.39 -2.47 -11.08
CA GLY A 208 -8.31 -1.35 -11.30
C GLY A 208 -8.01 -0.54 -12.56
N SER A 209 -6.79 -0.60 -13.08
CA SER A 209 -6.38 0.13 -14.30
C SER A 209 -5.38 -0.67 -15.12
N PRO A 210 -5.84 -1.49 -16.09
CA PRO A 210 -4.97 -2.13 -17.04
C PRO A 210 -4.29 -1.05 -17.89
N GLN A 211 -3.05 -0.69 -17.56
CA GLN A 211 -2.23 0.22 -18.35
C GLN A 211 -1.43 -0.61 -19.36
N SER A 212 -1.23 -0.08 -20.56
CA SER A 212 -0.40 -0.74 -21.57
C SER A 212 1.10 -0.57 -21.30
N ASP A 213 1.49 0.41 -20.46
CA ASP A 213 2.89 0.68 -20.12
C ASP A 213 3.11 0.76 -18.60
N TYR A 214 3.76 -0.28 -18.07
CA TYR A 214 4.19 -0.38 -16.67
C TYR A 214 5.68 -0.02 -16.48
N SER A 215 6.30 0.72 -17.40
CA SER A 215 7.72 1.10 -17.31
C SER A 215 8.05 1.86 -16.02
N ALA A 216 7.24 2.87 -15.68
CA ALA A 216 7.39 3.62 -14.45
C ALA A 216 7.17 2.74 -13.20
N ALA A 217 6.15 1.87 -13.22
CA ALA A 217 5.87 0.93 -12.15
C ALA A 217 7.04 -0.04 -11.91
N ARG A 218 7.59 -0.64 -12.99
CA ARG A 218 8.78 -1.50 -12.94
C ARG A 218 9.98 -0.77 -12.36
N LYS A 219 10.20 0.49 -12.76
CA LYS A 219 11.32 1.30 -12.25
C LYS A 219 11.22 1.47 -10.74
N VAL A 220 10.07 1.93 -10.23
CA VAL A 220 9.92 2.20 -8.79
C VAL A 220 9.94 0.90 -7.98
N LEU A 221 9.36 -0.19 -8.49
CA LEU A 221 9.48 -1.50 -7.85
C LEU A 221 10.95 -1.96 -7.79
N GLY A 222 11.70 -1.78 -8.88
CA GLY A 222 13.14 -2.09 -8.93
C GLY A 222 13.95 -1.28 -7.93
N GLU A 223 13.61 0.00 -7.71
CA GLU A 223 14.25 0.83 -6.68
C GLU A 223 14.00 0.33 -5.26
N LEU A 224 12.81 -0.23 -4.98
CA LEU A 224 12.50 -0.87 -3.70
C LEU A 224 13.24 -2.20 -3.54
N VAL A 225 13.26 -3.04 -4.59
CA VAL A 225 14.01 -4.32 -4.61
C VAL A 225 15.48 -4.06 -4.28
N ALA A 226 16.12 -3.12 -4.99
CA ALA A 226 17.52 -2.78 -4.80
C ALA A 226 17.79 -2.27 -3.37
N ALA A 227 16.87 -1.49 -2.79
CA ALA A 227 16.98 -1.01 -1.41
C ALA A 227 16.92 -2.17 -0.40
N LEU A 228 15.96 -3.09 -0.56
CA LEU A 228 15.80 -4.26 0.31
C LEU A 228 17.00 -5.20 0.23
N GLU A 229 17.50 -5.46 -0.97
CA GLU A 229 18.69 -6.30 -1.16
C GLU A 229 19.94 -5.67 -0.56
N ALA A 230 20.15 -4.38 -0.78
CA ALA A 230 21.28 -3.66 -0.20
C ALA A 230 21.21 -3.63 1.34
N SER A 231 20.02 -3.42 1.91
CA SER A 231 19.82 -3.48 3.36
C SER A 231 20.07 -4.90 3.89
N ARG A 232 19.59 -5.95 3.23
CA ARG A 232 19.84 -7.34 3.65
C ARG A 232 21.34 -7.64 3.66
N LEU A 233 22.05 -7.30 2.57
CA LEU A 233 23.48 -7.49 2.46
C LEU A 233 24.28 -6.72 3.54
N ASP A 234 23.79 -5.56 3.96
CA ASP A 234 24.41 -4.81 5.05
C ASP A 234 24.19 -5.49 6.40
N VAL A 235 22.95 -5.93 6.68
CA VAL A 235 22.59 -6.66 7.90
C VAL A 235 23.37 -7.96 8.06
N ASP A 236 23.50 -8.73 6.97
CA ASP A 236 24.27 -9.97 6.94
C ASP A 236 25.75 -9.74 7.31
N LYS A 237 26.33 -8.59 6.95
CA LYS A 237 27.75 -8.28 7.24
C LYS A 237 28.02 -8.05 8.72
N TRP A 238 27.09 -7.46 9.46
CA TRP A 238 27.27 -7.22 10.89
C TRP A 238 26.60 -8.27 11.78
N GLY A 239 25.90 -9.24 11.18
CA GLY A 239 25.28 -10.37 11.88
C GLY A 239 23.97 -10.01 12.58
N GLY A 240 23.24 -9.04 12.04
CA GLY A 240 21.93 -8.63 12.56
C GLY A 240 20.77 -9.48 12.08
N GLU A 241 19.58 -9.21 12.62
CA GLU A 241 18.33 -9.75 12.10
C GLU A 241 17.76 -8.79 11.05
N PHE A 242 17.44 -9.32 9.87
CA PHE A 242 16.89 -8.53 8.77
C PHE A 242 15.41 -8.21 9.04
N PRO A 243 15.02 -6.93 9.18
CA PRO A 243 13.67 -6.60 9.66
C PRO A 243 12.61 -6.60 8.56
N PHE A 244 13.01 -6.63 7.28
CA PHE A 244 12.10 -6.46 6.14
C PHE A 244 11.75 -7.78 5.43
N GLU A 245 11.64 -8.88 6.19
CA GLU A 245 11.40 -10.21 5.62
C GLU A 245 10.07 -10.29 4.86
N ARG A 246 8.98 -9.74 5.41
CA ARG A 246 7.65 -9.86 4.77
C ARG A 246 7.58 -9.01 3.52
N GLY A 247 8.17 -7.83 3.53
CA GLY A 247 8.32 -6.94 2.40
C GLY A 247 9.14 -7.60 1.30
N MET A 248 10.28 -8.22 1.64
CA MET A 248 11.10 -8.97 0.69
C MET A 248 10.32 -10.12 0.04
N CYS A 249 9.65 -10.96 0.83
CA CYS A 249 8.80 -12.03 0.31
C CYS A 249 7.69 -11.49 -0.62
N SER A 250 7.06 -10.39 -0.21
CA SER A 250 5.98 -9.75 -0.99
C SER A 250 6.47 -9.23 -2.35
N VAL A 251 7.70 -8.72 -2.42
CA VAL A 251 8.34 -8.30 -3.68
C VAL A 251 8.66 -9.49 -4.57
N LEU A 252 9.19 -10.58 -4.01
CA LEU A 252 9.51 -11.80 -4.76
C LEU A 252 8.26 -12.45 -5.38
N ASP A 253 7.13 -12.36 -4.67
CA ASP A 253 5.82 -12.84 -5.16
C ASP A 253 5.13 -11.86 -6.13
N PHE A 254 5.66 -10.63 -6.28
CA PHE A 254 5.05 -9.61 -7.12
C PHE A 254 5.32 -9.88 -8.60
N LYS A 255 4.26 -9.89 -9.42
CA LYS A 255 4.33 -10.06 -10.87
C LYS A 255 3.70 -8.85 -11.56
N LEU A 256 4.49 -8.15 -12.38
CA LEU A 256 4.07 -7.06 -13.27
C LEU A 256 3.77 -7.59 -14.67
#